data_AF-A0A7Y2EVD3-F1
#
_entry.id   AF-A0A7Y2EVD3-F1
#
_cell.length_a   1.000
_cell.length_b   1.000
_cell.length_c   1.000
_cell.angle_alpha   90.00
_cell.angle_beta   90.00
_cell.angle_gamma   90.00
#
_symmetry.space_group_name_H-M   'P 1'
#
loop_
_entity.id
_entity.type
_entity.pdbx_description
1 polymer ?
#
loop_
_entity_poly.entity_id
_entity_poly.type
_entity_poly.pdbx_seq_one_letter_code
_entity_poly.pdbx_strand_id
1 'polypeptide(L)'
;MSATEIRDEIDIRLLGRFSVDVRGRRVRHLESRRVRELLAFLVINRDRMIGRDVIADTLWPTSRGGARKNLRQVLWQLHSTLDRASGTPLIVADSSSVGIDPGARLRVDVGQLEAAHARLGRAPGPELDAELATFVQGVVSRCTGELLEGCYEDWCLAERERYRAIHLNALDRLIAHAEAIGDLDAGIEYGRTLLRYDRASERTHRRLMMLHHHAGNRSGAVRQFRVCELALREELDVGPGPATLAVYELVRAGRADLADVTPADGDAPVVAAGALAELATLVEQASQLIHRMSALLGRLDDASGHSEDT
;
A
#
# COMPACT_ATOMS: atom_id res chain seq x y z
N MET A 1 -30.73 6.42 -5.10
CA MET A 1 -30.65 5.53 -6.29
C MET A 1 -29.21 5.05 -6.37
N SER A 2 -28.82 3.78 -6.30
CA SER A 2 -29.55 2.51 -6.30
C SER A 2 -28.69 1.43 -5.62
N ALA A 3 -29.28 0.67 -4.70
CA ALA A 3 -28.64 -0.42 -3.96
C ALA A 3 -28.75 -1.78 -4.70
N THR A 4 -28.62 -1.80 -6.03
CA THR A 4 -29.15 -2.91 -6.85
C THR A 4 -28.10 -3.73 -7.65
N GLU A 5 -26.78 -3.50 -7.55
CA GLU A 5 -25.80 -4.22 -8.41
C GLU A 5 -24.85 -5.23 -7.72
N ILE A 6 -24.97 -5.49 -6.42
CA ILE A 6 -23.98 -6.30 -5.67
C ILE A 6 -24.37 -7.79 -5.60
N ARG A 7 -24.81 -8.39 -6.71
CA ARG A 7 -25.22 -9.81 -6.68
C ARG A 7 -24.11 -10.81 -6.99
N ASP A 8 -22.94 -10.42 -7.51
CA ASP A 8 -21.83 -11.34 -7.83
C ASP A 8 -20.43 -10.83 -7.41
N GLU A 9 -20.35 -9.82 -6.54
CA GLU A 9 -19.08 -9.20 -6.16
C GLU A 9 -18.29 -10.04 -5.13
N ILE A 10 -17.01 -10.25 -5.41
CA ILE A 10 -16.02 -10.82 -4.50
C ILE A 10 -15.24 -9.65 -3.88
N ASP A 11 -15.28 -9.48 -2.56
CA ASP A 11 -14.52 -8.47 -1.83
C ASP A 11 -13.36 -9.14 -1.10
N ILE A 12 -12.13 -8.77 -1.46
CA ILE A 12 -10.89 -9.27 -0.85
C ILE A 12 -10.22 -8.14 -0.08
N ARG A 13 -9.89 -8.40 1.18
CA ARG A 13 -9.11 -7.49 2.01
C ARG A 13 -7.75 -8.08 2.31
N LEU A 14 -6.71 -7.33 1.96
CA LEU A 14 -5.31 -7.64 2.19
C LEU A 14 -4.64 -6.64 3.16
N LEU A 15 -5.22 -5.45 3.38
CA LEU A 15 -4.68 -4.38 4.23
C LEU A 15 -5.26 -4.46 5.65
N GLY A 16 -4.52 -5.15 6.53
CA GLY A 16 -4.94 -5.58 7.86
C GLY A 16 -5.38 -7.04 7.86
N ARG A 17 -6.47 -7.36 8.56
CA ARG A 17 -6.92 -8.75 8.69
C ARG A 17 -7.43 -9.29 7.34
N PHE A 18 -6.72 -10.30 6.83
CA PHE A 18 -7.09 -10.98 5.59
C PHE A 18 -8.54 -11.46 5.60
N SER A 19 -9.28 -11.16 4.52
CA SER A 19 -10.62 -11.67 4.35
C SER A 19 -11.05 -11.80 2.90
N VAL A 20 -11.92 -12.77 2.64
CA VAL A 20 -12.65 -12.88 1.38
C VAL A 20 -14.13 -12.99 1.70
N ASP A 21 -14.91 -12.08 1.16
CA ASP A 21 -16.37 -12.05 1.26
C ASP A 21 -16.94 -12.20 -0.15
N VAL A 22 -17.86 -13.15 -0.34
CA VAL A 22 -18.55 -13.37 -1.62
C VAL A 22 -20.01 -13.02 -1.41
N ARG A 23 -20.52 -12.02 -2.15
CA ARG A 23 -21.89 -11.51 -1.98
C ARG A 23 -22.19 -11.16 -0.51
N GLY A 24 -21.20 -10.56 0.17
CA GLY A 24 -21.27 -10.18 1.59
C GLY A 24 -21.16 -11.32 2.60
N ARG A 25 -20.93 -12.57 2.16
CA ARG A 25 -20.75 -13.72 3.05
C ARG A 25 -19.28 -14.12 3.15
N ARG A 26 -18.77 -14.20 4.37
CA ARG A 26 -17.39 -14.62 4.65
C ARG A 26 -17.13 -16.03 4.13
N VAL A 27 -16.18 -16.16 3.21
CA VAL A 27 -15.68 -17.46 2.76
C VAL A 27 -14.80 -18.04 3.86
N ARG A 28 -15.20 -19.23 4.35
CA ARG A 28 -14.44 -19.99 5.35
C ARG A 28 -13.47 -20.95 4.65
N HIS A 29 -12.56 -21.56 5.41
CA HIS A 29 -11.57 -22.54 4.92
C HIS A 29 -10.47 -21.99 4.00
N LEU A 30 -10.33 -20.66 3.90
CA LEU A 30 -9.14 -19.98 3.37
C LEU A 30 -8.08 -19.72 4.46
N GLU A 31 -8.06 -20.54 5.51
CA GLU A 31 -7.20 -20.33 6.69
C GLU A 31 -5.78 -20.86 6.49
N SER A 32 -5.56 -21.70 5.48
CA SER A 32 -4.22 -22.16 5.12
C SER A 32 -3.36 -20.97 4.70
N ARG A 33 -2.19 -20.84 5.34
CA ARG A 33 -1.22 -19.78 5.07
C ARG A 33 -0.89 -19.68 3.57
N ARG A 34 -0.54 -20.80 2.93
CA ARG A 34 -0.15 -20.83 1.51
C ARG A 34 -1.32 -20.53 0.55
N VAL A 35 -2.55 -20.83 0.95
CA VAL A 35 -3.76 -20.45 0.19
C VAL A 35 -3.94 -18.93 0.20
N ARG A 36 -3.79 -18.30 1.37
CA ARG A 36 -3.87 -16.84 1.50
C ARG A 36 -2.77 -16.14 0.72
N GLU A 37 -1.54 -16.60 0.86
CA GLU A 37 -0.38 -16.03 0.17
C GLU A 37 -0.52 -16.14 -1.34
N LEU A 38 -0.93 -17.32 -1.86
CA LEU A 38 -1.14 -17.48 -3.29
C LEU A 38 -2.27 -16.57 -3.82
N LEU A 39 -3.41 -16.51 -3.11
CA LEU A 39 -4.49 -15.62 -3.54
C LEU A 39 -4.05 -14.16 -3.54
N ALA A 40 -3.39 -13.72 -2.48
CA ALA A 40 -2.90 -12.35 -2.38
C ALA A 40 -1.86 -12.04 -3.46
N PHE A 41 -0.93 -12.95 -3.73
CA PHE A 41 0.05 -12.81 -4.79
C PHE A 41 -0.62 -12.63 -6.17
N LEU A 42 -1.61 -13.47 -6.49
CA LEU A 42 -2.37 -13.36 -7.74
C LEU A 42 -3.19 -12.06 -7.82
N VAL A 43 -3.81 -11.66 -6.71
CA VAL A 43 -4.67 -10.47 -6.64
C VAL A 43 -3.86 -9.16 -6.72
N ILE A 44 -2.68 -9.10 -6.11
CA ILE A 44 -1.75 -7.98 -6.27
C ILE A 44 -1.31 -7.86 -7.73
N ASN A 45 -1.14 -8.99 -8.41
CA ASN A 45 -0.74 -9.08 -9.82
C ASN A 45 -1.92 -9.34 -10.77
N ARG A 46 -3.15 -8.92 -10.40
CA ARG A 46 -4.41 -9.29 -11.08
C ARG A 46 -4.47 -8.98 -12.57
N ASP A 47 -3.70 -8.01 -13.04
CA ASP A 47 -3.67 -7.60 -14.45
C ASP A 47 -2.71 -8.43 -15.31
N ARG A 48 -2.16 -9.54 -14.76
CA ARG A 48 -1.12 -10.36 -15.41
C ARG A 48 -1.37 -11.85 -15.25
N MET A 49 -1.04 -12.60 -16.30
CA MET A 49 -0.78 -14.04 -16.22
C MET A 49 0.66 -14.26 -15.78
N ILE A 50 0.86 -15.08 -14.75
CA ILE A 50 2.17 -15.33 -14.14
C ILE A 50 2.56 -16.78 -14.35
N GLY A 51 3.80 -17.01 -14.78
CA GLY A 51 4.34 -18.35 -14.99
C GLY A 51 4.28 -19.18 -13.70
N ARG A 52 3.90 -20.46 -13.82
CA ARG A 52 3.78 -21.38 -12.69
C ARG A 52 5.09 -21.58 -11.95
N ASP A 53 6.22 -21.50 -12.65
CA ASP A 53 7.56 -21.58 -12.04
C ASP A 53 7.85 -20.37 -11.18
N VAL A 54 7.58 -19.17 -11.69
CA VAL A 54 7.73 -17.93 -10.92
C VAL A 54 6.92 -18.00 -9.63
N ILE A 55 5.64 -18.37 -9.70
CA ILE A 55 4.80 -18.52 -8.50
C ILE A 55 5.36 -19.60 -7.57
N ALA A 56 5.77 -20.74 -8.12
CA ALA A 56 6.27 -21.86 -7.34
C ALA A 56 7.56 -21.50 -6.58
N ASP A 57 8.48 -20.80 -7.25
CA ASP A 57 9.76 -20.39 -6.68
C ASP A 57 9.57 -19.24 -5.67
N THR A 58 8.65 -18.31 -5.93
CA THR A 58 8.34 -17.22 -5.00
C THR A 58 7.67 -17.71 -3.71
N LEU A 59 6.72 -18.65 -3.80
CA LEU A 59 5.94 -19.11 -2.64
C LEU A 59 6.51 -20.36 -1.95
N TRP A 60 7.40 -21.10 -2.61
CA TRP A 60 8.09 -22.25 -2.01
C TRP A 60 9.60 -22.23 -2.31
N PRO A 61 10.32 -21.16 -1.95
CA PRO A 61 11.74 -21.00 -2.29
C PRO A 61 12.63 -22.12 -1.72
N THR A 62 12.22 -22.74 -0.62
CA THR A 62 12.98 -23.80 0.08
C THR A 62 12.61 -25.22 -0.35
N SER A 63 11.70 -25.39 -1.31
CA SER A 63 11.23 -26.70 -1.73
C SER A 63 12.26 -27.44 -2.58
N ARG A 64 12.70 -28.63 -2.12
CA ARG A 64 13.59 -29.53 -2.88
C ARG A 64 12.83 -30.34 -3.93
N GLY A 65 12.32 -29.67 -4.97
CA GLY A 65 11.69 -30.29 -6.16
C GLY A 65 10.17 -30.50 -6.11
N GLY A 66 9.49 -30.07 -5.04
CA GLY A 66 8.03 -30.22 -4.88
C GLY A 66 7.19 -28.98 -5.18
N ALA A 67 7.79 -27.84 -5.56
CA ALA A 67 7.13 -26.54 -5.56
C ALA A 67 5.92 -26.49 -6.52
N ARG A 68 6.07 -27.00 -7.76
CA ARG A 68 4.95 -27.13 -8.70
C ARG A 68 3.83 -28.03 -8.20
N LYS A 69 4.16 -29.11 -7.47
CA LYS A 69 3.16 -30.02 -6.90
C LYS A 69 2.36 -29.30 -5.82
N ASN A 70 3.05 -28.57 -4.94
CA ASN A 70 2.42 -27.75 -3.91
C ASN A 70 1.53 -26.67 -4.53
N LEU A 71 2.01 -25.96 -5.55
CA LEU A 71 1.23 -24.98 -6.30
C LEU A 71 -0.06 -25.58 -6.86
N ARG A 72 0.01 -26.74 -7.52
CA ARG A 72 -1.20 -27.43 -8.01
C ARG A 72 -2.21 -27.73 -6.90
N GLN A 73 -1.74 -28.21 -5.74
CA GLN A 73 -2.60 -28.52 -4.61
C GLN A 73 -3.28 -27.26 -4.04
N VAL A 74 -2.53 -26.17 -3.86
CA VAL A 74 -3.07 -24.92 -3.32
C VAL A 74 -4.01 -24.25 -4.32
N LEU A 75 -3.71 -24.29 -5.63
CA LEU A 75 -4.64 -23.83 -6.67
C LEU A 75 -5.95 -24.62 -6.68
N TRP A 76 -5.88 -25.95 -6.58
CA TRP A 76 -7.08 -26.78 -6.49
C TRP A 76 -7.91 -26.43 -5.24
N GLN A 77 -7.26 -26.16 -4.11
CA GLN A 77 -7.94 -25.71 -2.90
C GLN A 77 -8.60 -24.33 -3.07
N LEU A 78 -7.91 -23.38 -3.71
CA LEU A 78 -8.47 -22.05 -4.03
C LEU A 78 -9.68 -22.16 -4.93
N HIS A 79 -9.55 -22.85 -6.08
CA HIS A 79 -10.64 -23.08 -7.03
C HIS A 79 -11.84 -23.73 -6.35
N SER A 80 -11.63 -24.87 -5.68
CA SER A 80 -12.73 -25.56 -5.04
C SER A 80 -13.39 -24.70 -3.97
N THR A 81 -12.67 -23.85 -3.24
CA THR A 81 -13.27 -23.03 -2.17
C THR A 81 -14.01 -21.81 -2.74
N LEU A 82 -13.38 -21.08 -3.65
CA LEU A 82 -13.88 -19.82 -4.17
C LEU A 82 -14.94 -20.03 -5.25
N ASP A 83 -14.72 -20.94 -6.20
CA ASP A 83 -15.69 -21.21 -7.28
C ASP A 83 -16.99 -21.79 -6.72
N ARG A 84 -16.93 -22.61 -5.66
CA ARG A 84 -18.14 -23.06 -4.93
C ARG A 84 -18.87 -21.91 -4.25
N ALA A 85 -18.16 -20.87 -3.79
CA ALA A 85 -18.75 -19.74 -3.10
C ALA A 85 -19.33 -18.70 -4.06
N SER A 86 -18.61 -18.35 -5.14
CA SER A 86 -18.99 -17.36 -6.15
C SER A 86 -19.95 -17.94 -7.19
N GLY A 87 -19.78 -19.21 -7.57
CA GLY A 87 -20.45 -19.82 -8.72
C GLY A 87 -19.82 -19.45 -10.06
N THR A 88 -18.72 -18.69 -10.07
CA THR A 88 -17.96 -18.28 -11.26
C THR A 88 -16.46 -18.39 -11.01
N PRO A 89 -15.65 -18.74 -12.03
CA PRO A 89 -14.20 -18.84 -11.86
C PRO A 89 -13.60 -17.47 -11.48
N LEU A 90 -12.79 -17.44 -10.43
CA LEU A 90 -11.97 -16.25 -10.09
C LEU A 90 -10.57 -16.34 -10.70
N ILE A 91 -10.03 -17.55 -10.80
CA ILE A 91 -8.66 -17.81 -11.24
C ILE A 91 -8.74 -18.45 -12.63
N VAL A 92 -7.91 -17.97 -13.55
CA VAL A 92 -7.66 -18.63 -14.83
C VAL A 92 -6.28 -19.24 -14.80
N ALA A 93 -6.18 -20.48 -15.28
CA ALA A 93 -4.92 -21.21 -15.31
C ALA A 93 -4.83 -22.03 -16.60
N ASP A 94 -3.64 -22.02 -17.18
CA ASP A 94 -3.24 -22.92 -18.25
C ASP A 94 -2.07 -23.82 -17.80
N SER A 95 -1.48 -24.55 -18.75
CA SER A 95 -0.37 -25.47 -18.51
C SER A 95 0.89 -24.77 -17.97
N SER A 96 1.07 -23.50 -18.30
CA SER A 96 2.27 -22.70 -18.06
C SER A 96 2.06 -21.54 -17.08
N SER A 97 0.85 -21.00 -16.98
CA SER A 97 0.56 -19.71 -16.35
C SER A 97 -0.71 -19.72 -15.50
N VAL A 98 -0.81 -18.79 -14.56
CA VAL A 98 -1.96 -18.57 -13.67
C VAL A 98 -2.18 -17.09 -13.47
N GLY A 99 -3.44 -16.64 -13.44
CA GLY A 99 -3.82 -15.26 -13.17
C GLY A 99 -5.24 -15.14 -12.64
N ILE A 100 -5.67 -13.91 -12.36
CA ILE A 100 -7.07 -13.60 -12.06
C ILE A 100 -7.84 -13.49 -13.37
N ASP A 101 -9.06 -14.03 -13.39
CA ASP A 101 -9.96 -13.89 -14.54
C ASP A 101 -10.28 -12.39 -14.76
N PRO A 102 -9.95 -11.80 -15.93
CA PRO A 102 -10.29 -10.41 -16.22
C PRO A 102 -11.80 -10.12 -16.18
N GLY A 103 -12.65 -11.14 -16.37
CA GLY A 103 -14.10 -11.04 -16.26
C GLY A 103 -14.63 -11.10 -14.82
N ALA A 104 -13.80 -11.43 -13.83
CA ALA A 104 -14.24 -11.55 -12.45
C ALA A 104 -14.61 -10.18 -11.87
N ARG A 105 -15.79 -10.10 -11.25
CA ARG A 105 -16.23 -8.92 -10.48
C ARG A 105 -15.54 -8.91 -9.11
N LEU A 106 -14.30 -8.47 -9.13
CA LEU A 106 -13.41 -8.46 -7.98
C LEU A 106 -13.22 -7.05 -7.45
N ARG A 107 -13.49 -6.86 -6.16
CA ARG A 107 -13.11 -5.69 -5.39
C ARG A 107 -11.98 -6.07 -4.44
N VAL A 108 -10.92 -5.28 -4.44
CA VAL A 108 -9.74 -5.52 -3.61
C VAL A 108 -9.30 -4.20 -3.00
N ASP A 109 -9.14 -4.15 -1.69
CA ASP A 109 -8.68 -2.94 -0.99
C ASP A 109 -7.37 -2.37 -1.55
N VAL A 110 -6.38 -3.20 -1.87
CA VAL A 110 -5.13 -2.74 -2.51
C VAL A 110 -5.36 -2.15 -3.90
N GLY A 111 -6.31 -2.68 -4.68
CA GLY A 111 -6.68 -2.13 -5.98
C GLY A 111 -7.41 -0.79 -5.86
N GLN A 112 -8.23 -0.63 -4.81
CA GLN A 112 -8.87 0.65 -4.51
C GLN A 112 -7.82 1.70 -4.09
N LEU A 113 -6.80 1.28 -3.33
CA LEU A 113 -5.69 2.13 -2.90
C LEU A 113 -4.81 2.56 -4.07
N GLU A 114 -4.51 1.64 -5.00
CA GLU A 114 -3.82 1.96 -6.26
C GLU A 114 -4.60 2.95 -7.13
N ALA A 115 -5.91 2.78 -7.24
CA ALA A 115 -6.77 3.70 -7.98
C ALA A 115 -6.81 5.10 -7.33
N ALA A 116 -6.86 5.18 -6.00
CA ALA A 116 -6.75 6.43 -5.25
C ALA A 116 -5.41 7.11 -5.53
N HIS A 117 -4.31 6.37 -5.47
CA HIS A 117 -2.97 6.89 -5.75
C HIS A 117 -2.83 7.44 -7.16
N ALA A 118 -3.33 6.71 -8.16
CA ALA A 118 -3.30 7.14 -9.55
C ALA A 118 -4.06 8.46 -9.77
N ARG A 119 -5.23 8.62 -9.11
CA ARG A 119 -6.03 9.85 -9.18
C ARG A 119 -5.39 11.03 -8.44
N LEU A 120 -4.71 10.78 -7.31
CA LEU A 120 -3.99 11.81 -6.56
C LEU A 120 -2.79 12.38 -7.35
N GLY A 121 -2.22 11.59 -8.26
CA GLY A 121 -1.09 12.00 -9.09
C GLY A 121 0.23 12.19 -8.33
N ARG A 122 1.29 12.51 -9.08
CA ARG A 122 2.66 12.62 -8.55
C ARG A 122 3.05 14.03 -8.08
N ALA A 123 2.48 15.07 -8.68
CA ALA A 123 2.83 16.45 -8.34
C ALA A 123 2.13 16.88 -7.04
N PRO A 124 2.74 17.72 -6.19
CA PRO A 124 2.00 18.46 -5.16
C PRO A 124 0.97 19.36 -5.85
N GLY A 125 -0.20 18.80 -6.14
CA GLY A 125 -1.34 19.44 -6.79
C GLY A 125 -2.40 19.90 -5.78
N PRO A 126 -3.39 20.70 -6.25
CA PRO A 126 -4.23 21.59 -5.47
C PRO A 126 -5.14 20.84 -4.49
N GLU A 127 -5.88 21.61 -3.68
CA GLU A 127 -6.97 21.10 -2.84
C GLU A 127 -7.71 19.96 -3.52
N LEU A 128 -7.79 18.81 -2.85
CA LEU A 128 -8.63 17.71 -3.33
C LEU A 128 -10.02 18.27 -3.55
N ASP A 129 -10.60 18.05 -4.73
CA ASP A 129 -12.03 18.28 -4.86
C ASP A 129 -12.79 17.36 -3.90
N ALA A 130 -14.01 17.77 -3.53
CA ALA A 130 -14.78 17.06 -2.50
C ALA A 130 -15.11 15.61 -2.89
N GLU A 131 -15.23 15.31 -4.19
CA GLU A 131 -15.53 13.97 -4.69
C GLU A 131 -14.32 13.05 -4.52
N LEU A 132 -13.14 13.50 -4.94
CA LEU A 132 -11.90 12.77 -4.78
C LEU A 132 -11.54 12.61 -3.30
N ALA A 133 -11.72 13.65 -2.48
CA ALA A 133 -11.51 13.56 -1.03
C ALA A 133 -12.40 12.48 -0.40
N THR A 134 -13.70 12.48 -0.73
CA THR A 134 -14.66 11.46 -0.24
C THR A 134 -14.26 10.06 -0.69
N PHE A 135 -13.83 9.91 -1.95
CA PHE A 135 -13.36 8.63 -2.48
C PHE A 135 -12.11 8.13 -1.73
N VAL A 136 -11.09 8.97 -1.58
CA VAL A 136 -9.84 8.64 -0.89
C VAL A 136 -10.09 8.31 0.58
N GLN A 137 -10.93 9.08 1.27
CA GLN A 137 -11.36 8.80 2.64
C GLN A 137 -12.02 7.43 2.76
N GLY A 138 -12.93 7.09 1.84
CA GLY A 138 -13.58 5.79 1.79
C GLY A 138 -12.59 4.63 1.63
N VAL A 139 -11.54 4.82 0.83
CA VAL A 139 -10.48 3.82 0.64
C VAL A 139 -9.60 3.69 1.89
N VAL A 140 -9.11 4.82 2.42
CA VAL A 140 -8.24 4.86 3.62
C VAL A 140 -8.95 4.26 4.83
N SER A 141 -10.25 4.51 5.02
CA SER A 141 -11.02 3.94 6.14
C SER A 141 -11.10 2.41 6.14
N ARG A 142 -10.87 1.78 4.98
CA ARG A 142 -10.82 0.31 4.82
C ARG A 142 -9.43 -0.27 5.05
N CYS A 143 -8.39 0.57 5.06
CA CYS A 143 -7.01 0.18 5.28
C CYS A 143 -6.74 0.07 6.79
N THR A 144 -7.01 -1.11 7.35
CA THR A 144 -7.00 -1.31 8.82
C THR A 144 -5.66 -1.75 9.40
N GLY A 145 -4.67 -2.05 8.56
CA GLY A 145 -3.36 -2.52 8.98
C GLY A 145 -2.39 -2.68 7.82
N GLU A 146 -1.32 -3.43 8.04
CA GLU A 146 -0.31 -3.71 7.01
C GLU A 146 -0.81 -4.73 5.99
N LEU A 147 -0.17 -4.75 4.80
CA LEU A 147 -0.40 -5.81 3.83
C LEU A 147 -0.08 -7.18 4.42
N LEU A 148 -1.05 -8.09 4.38
CA LEU A 148 -0.97 -9.46 4.87
C LEU A 148 -0.32 -9.52 6.25
N GLU A 149 -0.98 -8.94 7.24
CA GLU A 149 -0.53 -8.93 8.62
C GLU A 149 -0.09 -10.35 9.08
N GLY A 150 1.14 -10.45 9.61
CA GLY A 150 1.74 -11.71 10.03
C GLY A 150 2.39 -12.56 8.92
N CYS A 151 2.39 -12.10 7.66
CA CYS A 151 3.21 -12.69 6.59
C CYS A 151 4.59 -12.05 6.57
N TYR A 152 5.66 -12.86 6.61
CA TYR A 152 7.05 -12.37 6.63
C TYR A 152 7.89 -13.01 5.51
N GLU A 153 7.25 -13.40 4.41
CA GLU A 153 7.97 -13.88 3.22
C GLU A 153 8.52 -12.69 2.42
N ASP A 154 9.70 -12.84 1.81
CA ASP A 154 10.43 -11.76 1.13
C ASP A 154 9.60 -11.02 0.08
N TRP A 155 8.82 -11.76 -0.73
CA TRP A 155 7.95 -11.17 -1.76
C TRP A 155 6.90 -10.23 -1.16
N CYS A 156 6.44 -10.50 0.06
CA CYS A 156 5.42 -9.71 0.73
C CYS A 156 6.02 -8.43 1.33
N LEU A 157 7.30 -8.43 1.70
CA LEU A 157 7.95 -7.28 2.31
C LEU A 157 8.03 -6.10 1.34
N ALA A 158 8.44 -6.35 0.09
CA ALA A 158 8.50 -5.31 -0.95
C ALA A 158 7.12 -4.70 -1.24
N GLU A 159 6.10 -5.56 -1.39
CA GLU A 159 4.73 -5.11 -1.63
C GLU A 159 4.14 -4.36 -0.42
N ARG A 160 4.46 -4.81 0.80
CA ARG A 160 4.03 -4.13 2.02
C ARG A 160 4.57 -2.71 2.08
N GLU A 161 5.85 -2.51 1.77
CA GLU A 161 6.43 -1.17 1.75
C GLU A 161 5.81 -0.30 0.65
N ARG A 162 5.57 -0.87 -0.54
CA ARG A 162 4.86 -0.17 -1.63
C ARG A 162 3.49 0.35 -1.19
N TYR A 163 2.64 -0.52 -0.63
CA TYR A 163 1.30 -0.11 -0.20
C TYR A 163 1.32 0.79 1.03
N ARG A 164 2.30 0.64 1.94
CA ARG A 164 2.52 1.57 3.04
C ARG A 164 2.81 2.97 2.52
N ALA A 165 3.74 3.12 1.59
CA ALA A 165 4.07 4.42 0.99
C ALA A 165 2.84 5.08 0.32
N ILE A 166 2.05 4.29 -0.42
CA ILE A 166 0.81 4.77 -1.04
C ILE A 166 -0.21 5.23 0.02
N HIS A 167 -0.39 4.45 1.09
CA HIS A 167 -1.33 4.79 2.15
C HIS A 167 -0.93 6.06 2.90
N LEU A 168 0.35 6.22 3.23
CA LEU A 168 0.86 7.43 3.89
C LEU A 168 0.72 8.66 2.99
N ASN A 169 0.94 8.52 1.68
CA ASN A 169 0.67 9.60 0.74
C ASN A 169 -0.80 10.00 0.73
N ALA A 170 -1.72 9.05 0.71
CA ALA A 170 -3.16 9.32 0.76
C ALA A 170 -3.56 10.04 2.08
N LEU A 171 -3.01 9.62 3.22
CA LEU A 171 -3.23 10.28 4.51
C LEU A 171 -2.68 11.71 4.51
N ASP A 172 -1.46 11.95 4.02
CA ASP A 172 -0.87 13.30 3.95
C ASP A 172 -1.72 14.25 3.10
N ARG A 173 -2.30 13.75 2.00
CA ARG A 173 -3.26 14.47 1.15
C ARG A 173 -4.57 14.78 1.87
N LEU A 174 -5.13 13.82 2.60
CA LEU A 174 -6.35 14.01 3.38
C LEU A 174 -6.16 15.01 4.52
N ILE A 175 -5.00 15.01 5.21
CA ILE A 175 -4.68 16.03 6.21
C ILE A 175 -4.64 17.41 5.53
N ALA A 176 -4.09 17.53 4.32
CA ALA A 176 -3.96 18.82 3.63
C ALA A 176 -5.31 19.38 3.21
N HIS A 177 -6.18 18.49 2.71
CA HIS A 177 -7.54 18.84 2.40
C HIS A 177 -8.32 19.26 3.65
N ALA A 178 -8.19 18.50 4.75
CA ALA A 178 -8.86 18.81 6.02
C ALA A 178 -8.40 20.17 6.59
N GLU A 179 -7.11 20.47 6.53
CA GLU A 179 -6.56 21.79 6.88
C GLU A 179 -7.18 22.91 6.02
N ALA A 180 -7.28 22.72 4.70
CA ALA A 180 -7.81 23.71 3.77
C ALA A 180 -9.29 24.04 4.00
N ILE A 181 -10.12 23.02 4.29
CA ILE A 181 -11.56 23.20 4.53
C ILE A 181 -11.91 23.51 5.98
N GLY A 182 -10.92 23.54 6.88
CA GLY A 182 -11.13 23.76 8.32
C GLY A 182 -11.75 22.58 9.07
N ASP A 183 -11.73 21.37 8.52
CA ASP A 183 -12.17 20.14 9.21
C ASP A 183 -11.04 19.63 10.13
N LEU A 184 -10.88 20.31 11.26
CA LEU A 184 -9.76 20.08 12.16
C LEU A 184 -9.78 18.67 12.77
N ASP A 185 -10.97 18.14 13.08
CA ASP A 185 -11.12 16.82 13.70
C ASP A 185 -10.71 15.71 12.73
N ALA A 186 -11.14 15.79 11.46
CA ALA A 186 -10.71 14.84 10.44
C ALA A 186 -9.19 14.89 10.22
N GLY A 187 -8.61 16.10 10.14
CA GLY A 187 -7.17 16.29 10.01
C GLY A 187 -6.38 15.65 11.15
N ILE A 188 -6.88 15.78 12.39
CA ILE A 188 -6.27 15.16 13.57
C ILE A 188 -6.33 13.63 13.49
N GLU A 189 -7.46 13.04 13.09
CA GLU A 189 -7.62 11.60 12.97
C GLU A 189 -6.73 11.00 11.86
N TYR A 190 -6.61 11.67 10.72
CA TYR A 190 -5.69 11.26 9.65
C TYR A 190 -4.23 11.33 10.10
N GLY A 191 -3.83 12.42 10.77
CA GLY A 191 -2.47 12.57 11.30
C GLY A 191 -2.13 11.51 12.36
N ARG A 192 -3.06 11.21 13.27
CA ARG A 192 -2.90 10.10 14.25
C ARG A 192 -2.74 8.76 13.55
N THR A 193 -3.52 8.51 12.50
CA THR A 193 -3.44 7.29 11.71
C THR A 193 -2.09 7.18 11.01
N LEU A 194 -1.57 8.27 10.44
CA LEU A 194 -0.24 8.31 9.82
C LEU A 194 0.86 7.99 10.84
N LEU A 195 0.80 8.59 12.04
CA LEU A 195 1.77 8.35 13.12
C LEU A 195 1.76 6.92 13.68
N ARG A 196 0.73 6.10 13.41
CA ARG A 196 0.78 4.66 13.75
C ARG A 196 1.79 3.90 12.90
N TYR A 197 2.06 4.40 11.69
CA TYR A 197 3.04 3.82 10.78
C TYR A 197 4.38 4.53 10.92
N ASP A 198 4.40 5.86 10.83
CA ASP A 198 5.62 6.67 10.92
C ASP A 198 5.59 7.55 12.18
N ARG A 199 5.97 6.95 13.32
CA ARG A 199 5.89 7.58 14.64
C ARG A 199 6.84 8.78 14.77
N ALA A 200 7.99 8.75 14.10
CA ALA A 200 8.99 9.82 14.13
C ALA A 200 8.74 10.94 13.08
N SER A 201 7.59 10.93 12.41
CA SER A 201 7.27 11.91 11.34
C SER A 201 7.11 13.34 11.86
N GLU A 202 8.22 14.10 11.94
CA GLU A 202 8.19 15.48 12.44
C GLU A 202 7.20 16.37 11.69
N ARG A 203 7.12 16.21 10.36
CA ARG A 203 6.15 16.93 9.50
C ARG A 203 4.72 16.70 10.00
N THR A 204 4.35 15.44 10.25
CA THR A 204 3.01 15.09 10.72
C THR A 204 2.76 15.62 12.13
N HIS A 205 3.76 15.56 13.01
CA HIS A 205 3.67 16.18 14.34
C HIS A 205 3.44 17.70 14.25
N ARG A 206 4.15 18.43 13.38
CA ARG A 206 3.94 19.86 13.17
C ARG A 206 2.51 20.18 12.73
N ARG A 207 1.98 19.43 11.77
CA ARG A 207 0.60 19.59 11.28
C ARG A 207 -0.42 19.36 12.39
N LEU A 208 -0.26 18.30 13.18
CA LEU A 208 -1.13 18.03 14.34
C LEU A 208 -1.03 19.11 15.43
N MET A 209 0.16 19.69 15.66
CA MET A 209 0.30 20.83 16.57
C MET A 209 -0.50 22.05 16.08
N MET A 210 -0.42 22.37 14.78
CA MET A 210 -1.17 23.47 14.18
C MET A 210 -2.68 23.20 14.19
N LEU A 211 -3.13 22.01 13.81
CA LEU A 211 -4.54 21.62 13.86
C LEU A 211 -5.13 21.76 15.28
N HIS A 212 -4.42 21.29 16.30
CA HIS A 212 -4.82 21.51 17.70
C HIS A 212 -4.85 22.99 18.09
N HIS A 213 -3.90 23.78 17.59
CA HIS A 213 -3.86 25.22 17.84
C HIS A 213 -5.07 25.94 17.20
N HIS A 214 -5.37 25.66 15.92
CA HIS A 214 -6.53 26.21 15.22
C HIS A 214 -7.86 25.78 15.86
N ALA A 215 -7.90 24.61 16.50
CA ALA A 215 -9.06 24.15 17.27
C ALA A 215 -9.20 24.85 18.64
N GLY A 216 -8.33 25.81 18.96
CA GLY A 216 -8.25 26.44 20.29
C GLY A 216 -7.72 25.50 21.38
N ASN A 217 -7.26 24.30 21.03
CA ASN A 217 -6.77 23.29 21.95
C ASN A 217 -5.25 23.39 22.15
N ARG A 218 -4.81 24.49 22.77
CA ARG A 218 -3.39 24.72 23.11
C ARG A 218 -2.76 23.57 23.89
N SER A 219 -3.52 22.98 24.82
CA SER A 219 -3.05 21.84 25.62
C SER A 219 -2.80 20.58 24.77
N GLY A 220 -3.60 20.36 23.72
CA GLY A 220 -3.40 19.31 22.73
C GLY A 220 -2.12 19.53 21.92
N ALA A 221 -1.89 20.75 21.43
CA ALA A 221 -0.70 21.10 20.67
C ALA A 221 0.60 20.88 21.48
N VAL A 222 0.63 21.34 22.74
CA VAL A 222 1.79 21.14 23.63
C VAL A 222 2.01 19.65 23.94
N ARG A 223 0.94 18.87 24.13
CA ARG A 223 1.06 17.41 24.31
C ARG A 223 1.61 16.73 23.07
N GLN A 224 1.17 17.14 21.88
CA GLN A 224 1.63 16.58 20.62
C GLN A 224 3.14 16.80 20.39
N PHE A 225 3.67 17.97 20.80
CA PHE A 225 5.11 18.21 20.79
C PHE A 225 5.88 17.21 21.66
N ARG A 226 5.39 16.92 22.86
CA ARG A 226 6.03 15.95 23.77
C ARG A 226 6.01 14.53 23.19
N VAL A 227 4.94 14.16 22.49
CA VAL A 227 4.88 12.89 21.77
C VAL A 227 5.92 12.86 20.64
N CYS A 228 6.09 13.95 19.89
CA CYS A 228 7.14 14.09 18.86
C CYS A 228 8.54 13.88 19.46
N GLU A 229 8.84 14.61 20.54
CA GLU A 229 10.14 14.55 21.20
C GLU A 229 10.47 13.12 21.68
N LEU A 230 9.49 12.43 22.27
CA LEU A 230 9.66 11.05 22.70
C LEU A 230 9.89 10.12 21.51
N ALA A 231 9.09 10.21 20.45
CA ALA A 231 9.21 9.33 19.29
C ALA A 231 10.57 9.48 18.58
N LEU A 232 11.05 10.72 18.40
CA LEU A 232 12.36 10.98 17.80
C LEU A 232 13.51 10.42 18.64
N ARG A 233 13.41 10.56 19.97
CA ARG A 233 14.41 10.03 20.89
C ARG A 233 14.42 8.50 20.89
N GLU A 234 13.25 7.86 20.87
CA GLU A 234 13.12 6.39 20.90
C GLU A 234 13.55 5.72 19.58
N GLU A 235 13.22 6.31 18.43
CA GLU A 235 13.42 5.66 17.12
C GLU A 235 14.71 6.07 16.42
N LEU A 236 15.16 7.31 16.64
CA LEU A 236 16.25 7.91 15.88
C LEU A 236 17.39 8.46 16.77
N ASP A 237 17.24 8.45 18.09
CA ASP A 237 18.19 9.03 19.07
C ASP A 237 18.54 10.51 18.77
N VAL A 238 17.54 11.27 18.30
CA VAL A 238 17.67 12.71 18.01
C VAL A 238 16.59 13.54 18.72
N GLY A 239 16.83 14.85 18.83
CA GLY A 239 15.83 15.81 19.29
C GLY A 239 15.03 16.43 18.13
N PRO A 240 13.95 17.18 18.44
CA PRO A 240 13.17 17.88 17.42
C PRO A 240 14.00 18.90 16.62
N GLY A 241 13.76 18.95 15.31
CA GLY A 241 14.43 19.90 14.42
C GLY A 241 13.96 21.35 14.60
N PRO A 242 14.66 22.34 14.03
CA PRO A 242 14.35 23.77 14.19
C PRO A 242 12.93 24.14 13.77
N ALA A 243 12.42 23.60 12.66
CA ALA A 243 11.05 23.86 12.21
C ALA A 243 9.99 23.36 13.21
N THR A 244 10.25 22.23 13.88
CA THR A 244 9.36 21.65 14.89
C THR A 244 9.37 22.48 16.16
N LEU A 245 10.55 22.97 16.58
CA LEU A 245 10.69 23.89 17.70
C LEU A 245 9.98 25.22 17.44
N ALA A 246 10.08 25.77 16.23
CA ALA A 246 9.42 27.02 15.86
C ALA A 246 7.88 26.90 15.96
N VAL A 247 7.30 25.82 15.44
CA VAL A 247 5.85 25.54 15.58
C VAL A 247 5.47 25.39 17.05
N TYR A 248 6.26 24.66 17.84
CA TYR A 248 6.01 24.51 19.27
C TYR A 248 5.98 25.87 20.00
N GLU A 249 6.95 26.74 19.74
CA GLU A 249 6.99 28.06 20.36
C GLU A 249 5.79 28.94 19.97
N LEU A 250 5.34 28.87 18.72
CA LEU A 250 4.14 29.56 18.26
C LEU A 250 2.88 29.09 19.00
N VAL A 251 2.63 27.77 19.00
CA VAL A 251 1.42 27.22 19.65
C VAL A 251 1.50 27.37 21.17
N ARG A 252 2.70 27.34 21.75
CA ARG A 252 2.95 27.63 23.16
C ARG A 252 2.67 29.09 23.49
N ALA A 253 3.04 30.05 22.64
CA ALA A 253 2.77 31.46 22.86
C ALA A 253 1.29 31.83 22.62
N GLY A 254 0.53 30.99 21.93
CA GLY A 254 -0.87 31.26 21.57
C GLY A 254 -1.00 32.35 20.50
N ARG A 255 0.00 32.51 19.64
CA ARG A 255 0.00 33.47 18.53
C ARG A 255 -0.79 32.90 17.35
N ALA A 256 -1.55 33.76 16.67
CA ALA A 256 -2.53 33.34 15.68
C ALA A 256 -1.96 32.87 14.33
N ASP A 257 -0.75 33.29 13.92
CA ASP A 257 -0.24 33.02 12.57
C ASP A 257 1.29 32.78 12.48
N LEU A 258 1.66 31.89 11.55
CA LEU A 258 3.05 31.61 11.11
C LEU A 258 3.58 32.65 10.12
N ALA A 259 2.73 33.50 9.55
CA ALA A 259 3.14 34.51 8.56
C ALA A 259 4.15 35.54 9.12
N ASP A 260 4.25 35.66 10.44
CA ASP A 260 5.14 36.58 11.16
C ASP A 260 6.49 35.94 11.57
N VAL A 261 6.66 34.64 11.30
CA VAL A 261 7.93 33.93 11.51
C VAL A 261 8.49 33.60 10.13
N THR A 262 9.29 34.50 9.57
CA THR A 262 10.04 34.23 8.33
C THR A 262 10.82 32.93 8.48
N PRO A 263 10.53 31.89 7.68
CA PRO A 263 11.39 30.73 7.58
C PRO A 263 12.64 31.17 6.80
N ALA A 264 13.82 30.98 7.39
CA ALA A 264 15.02 30.81 6.57
C ALA A 264 14.87 29.46 5.88
N ASP A 265 14.44 29.49 4.61
CA ASP A 265 14.30 28.30 3.78
C ASP A 265 15.61 27.48 3.79
N GLY A 266 15.47 26.26 4.28
CA GLY A 266 16.52 25.25 4.31
C GLY A 266 15.95 23.83 4.37
N ASP A 267 14.69 23.64 3.99
CA ASP A 267 14.16 22.30 3.69
C ASP A 267 14.11 22.19 2.16
N ALA A 268 15.20 21.67 1.59
CA ALA A 268 15.11 21.00 0.31
C ALA A 268 14.00 19.93 0.42
N PRO A 269 13.20 19.71 -0.63
CA PRO A 269 12.14 18.72 -0.59
C PRO A 269 12.71 17.38 -0.13
N VAL A 270 11.99 16.67 0.74
CA VAL A 270 12.24 15.28 1.11
C VAL A 270 12.09 14.43 -0.15
N VAL A 271 13.11 14.46 -0.99
CA VAL A 271 13.29 13.62 -2.16
C VAL A 271 13.95 12.31 -1.73
N ALA A 272 14.44 12.16 -0.50
CA ALA A 272 15.17 10.97 -0.07
C ALA A 272 14.29 9.69 0.01
N ALA A 273 13.03 9.78 0.45
CA ALA A 273 12.13 8.61 0.49
C ALA A 273 11.56 8.26 -0.89
N GLY A 274 11.24 9.27 -1.71
CA GLY A 274 10.84 9.09 -3.11
C GLY A 274 11.99 8.57 -3.98
N ALA A 275 13.22 9.06 -3.78
CA ALA A 275 14.40 8.61 -4.50
C ALA A 275 14.80 7.17 -4.13
N LEU A 276 14.59 6.74 -2.89
CA LEU A 276 14.79 5.33 -2.51
C LEU A 276 13.72 4.43 -3.16
N ALA A 277 12.46 4.87 -3.24
CA ALA A 277 11.41 4.16 -3.96
C ALA A 277 11.64 4.16 -5.49
N GLU A 278 12.14 5.26 -6.05
CA GLU A 278 12.52 5.37 -7.46
C GLU A 278 13.74 4.52 -7.80
N LEU A 279 14.76 4.48 -6.92
CA LEU A 279 15.90 3.57 -7.04
C LEU A 279 15.47 2.11 -6.91
N ALA A 280 14.57 1.77 -5.98
CA ALA A 280 14.02 0.42 -5.88
C ALA A 280 13.24 0.03 -7.15
N THR A 281 12.44 0.96 -7.69
CA THR A 281 11.68 0.72 -8.93
C THR A 281 12.60 0.60 -10.15
N LEU A 282 13.68 1.39 -10.22
CA LEU A 282 14.69 1.32 -11.29
C LEU A 282 15.53 0.04 -11.19
N VAL A 283 15.90 -0.39 -9.98
CA VAL A 283 16.60 -1.67 -9.73
C VAL A 283 15.72 -2.86 -10.12
N GLU A 284 14.41 -2.80 -9.81
CA GLU A 284 13.44 -3.82 -10.20
C GLU A 284 13.24 -3.86 -11.73
N GLN A 285 13.12 -2.70 -12.38
CA GLN A 285 13.03 -2.60 -13.85
C GLN A 285 14.31 -3.10 -14.54
N ALA A 286 15.49 -2.79 -13.99
CA ALA A 286 16.76 -3.29 -14.48
C ALA A 286 16.87 -4.82 -14.33
N SER A 287 16.43 -5.36 -13.20
CA SER A 287 16.40 -6.81 -12.96
C SER A 287 15.45 -7.54 -13.92
N GLN A 288 14.29 -6.96 -14.21
CA GLN A 288 13.35 -7.49 -15.20
C GLN A 288 13.88 -7.42 -16.63
N LEU A 289 14.64 -6.38 -16.98
CA LEU A 289 15.33 -6.26 -18.28
C LEU A 289 16.44 -7.31 -18.43
N ILE A 290 17.25 -7.51 -17.39
CA ILE A 290 18.29 -8.55 -17.37
C ILE A 290 17.66 -9.93 -17.56
N HIS A 291 16.58 -10.24 -16.84
CA HIS A 291 15.86 -11.50 -17.02
C HIS A 291 15.28 -11.69 -18.44
N ARG A 292 14.74 -10.62 -19.06
CA ARG A 292 14.27 -10.67 -20.46
C ARG A 292 15.41 -10.89 -21.45
N MET A 293 16.55 -10.23 -21.24
CA MET A 293 17.73 -10.40 -22.10
C MET A 293 18.32 -11.82 -21.99
N SER A 294 18.42 -12.37 -20.78
CA SER A 294 18.86 -13.76 -20.58
C SER A 294 17.91 -14.77 -21.24
N ALA A 295 16.60 -14.53 -21.19
CA ALA A 295 15.60 -15.38 -21.84
C ALA A 295 15.65 -15.30 -23.38
N LEU A 296 16.02 -14.15 -23.95
CA LEU A 296 16.19 -13.97 -25.40
C LEU A 296 17.48 -14.60 -25.91
N LEU A 297 18.58 -14.52 -25.15
CA LEU A 297 19.84 -15.16 -25.50
C LEU A 297 19.74 -16.69 -25.45
N GLY A 298 19.08 -17.26 -24.44
CA GLY A 298 18.84 -18.71 -24.39
C GLY A 298 18.01 -19.23 -25.57
N ARG A 299 17.03 -18.45 -26.06
CA ARG A 299 16.24 -18.80 -27.24
C ARG A 299 17.02 -18.73 -28.56
N LEU A 300 18.05 -17.88 -28.64
CA LEU A 300 18.92 -17.79 -29.81
C LEU A 300 19.95 -18.93 -29.85
N ASP A 301 20.44 -19.38 -28.69
CA ASP A 301 21.32 -20.55 -28.60
C ASP A 301 20.55 -21.85 -28.95
N ASP A 302 19.30 -21.99 -28.49
CA ASP A 302 18.44 -23.14 -28.83
C ASP A 302 18.06 -23.17 -30.33
N ALA A 303 17.94 -22.00 -30.97
CA ALA A 303 17.63 -21.88 -32.40
C ALA A 303 18.87 -22.10 -33.29
N SER A 304 20.07 -21.84 -32.78
CA SER A 304 21.34 -22.01 -33.50
C SER A 304 21.86 -23.45 -33.44
N GLY A 305 21.42 -24.24 -32.46
CA GLY A 305 21.78 -25.66 -32.31
C GLY A 305 20.99 -26.64 -33.20
N HIS A 306 19.98 -26.18 -33.95
CA HIS A 306 19.12 -27.04 -34.78
C HIS A 306 19.42 -26.95 -36.29
N SER A 307 20.55 -26.34 -36.69
CA SER A 307 20.92 -26.16 -38.11
C SER A 307 22.21 -26.85 -38.55
N GLU A 308 22.80 -27.75 -37.75
CA GLU A 308 24.04 -28.48 -38.13
C GLU A 308 23.90 -30.01 -38.32
N ASP A 309 22.70 -30.58 -38.23
CA ASP A 309 22.47 -31.99 -38.62
C ASP A 309 21.55 -32.07 -39.84
N THR A 310 22.13 -31.91 -41.03
CA THR A 310 21.61 -32.44 -42.30
C THR A 310 22.77 -32.63 -43.28
#